data_AF-A0A9P4JYL7-F1
#
_entry.id   AF-A0A9P4JYL7-F1
#
_cell.length_a   1.000
_cell.length_b   1.000
_cell.length_c   1.000
_cell.angle_alpha   90.00
_cell.angle_beta   90.00
_cell.angle_gamma   90.00
#
_symmetry.space_group_name_H-M   'P 1'
#
loop_
_entity.id
_entity.type
_entity.pdbx_description
1 polymer ?
#
loop_
_entity_poly.entity_id
_entity_poly.type
_entity_poly.pdbx_seq_one_letter_code
_entity_poly.pdbx_strand_id
1 'polypeptide(L)'
;MDTIMTDAPSKMESNSDVSPLIQTPHSDAFAFSDQEKRILALYDQIQDLELQQSFFQTQAQAQTPDVSALSDDGLQTQLTNAENEAAEARAEYLLRAKVTQNVMVTDPILKAIHGGANTGYAEKRILPLITERDVLSMVHGSVSSDLTSALHALTVVEKSNAIALSKNKKLAQTLLALTQNLKGQLTSDIEDPQLRKEVEDAEKEVKTARRTAKLLKGVISGMIVGSGVNWADDVVLRELVMDDEDD
;
A
#
# COMPACT_ATOMS: atom_id res chain seq x y z
N MET A 1 -53.34 -23.95 -0.56
CA MET A 1 -53.02 -22.59 -0.07
C MET A 1 -51.56 -22.64 0.32
N ASP A 2 -50.70 -22.29 -0.62
CA ASP A 2 -49.25 -22.30 -0.44
C ASP A 2 -48.84 -21.01 0.27
N THR A 3 -48.31 -21.14 1.48
CA THR A 3 -47.67 -20.05 2.21
C THR A 3 -46.22 -19.93 1.75
N ILE A 4 -45.97 -18.90 0.95
CA ILE A 4 -44.65 -18.44 0.54
C ILE A 4 -43.92 -17.96 1.81
N MET A 5 -42.88 -18.71 2.22
CA MET A 5 -41.86 -18.22 3.16
C MET A 5 -40.98 -17.23 2.40
N THR A 6 -41.32 -15.94 2.49
CA THR A 6 -40.39 -14.87 2.13
C THR A 6 -39.35 -14.77 3.23
N ASP A 7 -38.15 -15.24 2.91
CA ASP A 7 -36.94 -15.05 3.68
C ASP A 7 -36.70 -13.54 3.87
N ALA A 8 -36.73 -13.08 5.11
CA ALA A 8 -36.39 -11.70 5.42
C ALA A 8 -34.88 -11.55 5.18
N PRO A 9 -34.41 -10.50 4.49
CA PRO A 9 -32.97 -10.30 4.34
C PRO A 9 -32.40 -10.08 5.73
N SER A 10 -31.62 -11.06 6.19
CA SER A 10 -30.76 -10.94 7.36
C SER A 10 -29.93 -9.69 7.15
N LYS A 11 -30.30 -8.63 7.87
CA LYS A 11 -29.52 -7.42 8.00
C LYS A 11 -28.15 -7.91 8.46
N MET A 12 -27.15 -7.85 7.59
CA MET A 12 -25.76 -8.06 7.96
C MET A 12 -25.49 -7.03 9.06
N GLU A 13 -25.60 -7.47 10.31
CA GLU A 13 -25.12 -6.71 11.45
C GLU A 13 -23.67 -6.40 11.14
N SER A 14 -23.39 -5.11 11.03
CA SER A 14 -22.05 -4.59 10.92
C SER A 14 -21.26 -5.09 12.12
N ASN A 15 -20.47 -6.15 11.91
CA ASN A 15 -19.48 -6.70 12.84
C ASN A 15 -18.37 -5.69 13.21
N SER A 16 -18.57 -4.40 12.94
CA SER A 16 -17.58 -3.33 13.00
C SER A 16 -18.02 -2.14 13.85
N ASP A 17 -19.18 -2.17 14.52
CA ASP A 17 -19.54 -1.08 15.42
C ASP A 17 -18.84 -1.28 16.78
N VAL A 18 -17.55 -0.93 16.80
CA VAL A 18 -16.69 -0.92 18.00
C VAL A 18 -16.84 0.37 18.81
N SER A 19 -17.58 1.35 18.29
CA SER A 19 -17.91 2.61 18.95
C SER A 19 -18.39 2.45 20.40
N PRO A 20 -19.29 1.52 20.76
CA PRO A 20 -19.73 1.34 22.15
C PRO A 20 -18.66 0.77 23.08
N LEU A 21 -17.61 0.13 22.54
CA LEU A 21 -16.49 -0.42 23.33
C LEU A 21 -15.36 0.59 23.55
N ILE A 22 -15.38 1.70 22.80
CA ILE A 22 -14.36 2.77 22.82
C ILE A 22 -14.88 4.00 23.59
N GLN A 23 -16.18 4.03 23.94
CA GLN A 23 -16.75 5.12 24.72
C GLN A 23 -16.58 4.86 26.22
N THR A 24 -15.42 5.22 26.76
CA THR A 24 -15.25 5.28 28.21
C THR A 24 -15.96 6.54 28.77
N PRO A 25 -16.89 6.43 29.74
CA PRO A 25 -17.52 7.60 30.39
C PRO A 25 -16.56 8.33 31.34
N HIS A 26 -15.33 7.85 31.48
CA HIS A 26 -14.32 8.36 32.41
C HIS A 26 -13.31 9.25 31.69
N SER A 27 -13.80 10.38 31.18
CA SER A 27 -12.98 11.45 30.59
C SER A 27 -12.04 12.13 31.60
N ASP A 28 -12.15 11.80 32.90
CA ASP A 28 -11.32 12.32 34.00
C ASP A 28 -9.88 11.76 33.99
N ALA A 29 -9.63 10.65 33.29
CA ALA A 29 -8.25 10.17 33.08
C ALA A 29 -7.40 11.12 32.20
N PHE A 30 -8.04 11.99 31.42
CA PHE A 30 -7.39 12.99 30.56
C PHE A 30 -7.24 14.36 31.22
N ALA A 31 -7.88 14.58 32.38
CA ALA A 31 -7.85 15.85 33.07
C ALA A 31 -6.72 15.85 34.12
N PHE A 32 -5.52 16.24 33.68
CA PHE A 32 -4.47 16.58 34.63
C PHE A 32 -4.88 17.80 35.44
N SER A 33 -4.75 17.71 36.76
CA SER A 33 -4.78 18.87 37.65
C SER A 33 -3.69 19.87 37.25
N ASP A 34 -3.87 21.14 37.60
CA ASP A 34 -2.89 22.18 37.28
C ASP A 34 -1.52 21.89 37.91
N GLN A 35 -1.51 21.20 39.05
CA GLN A 35 -0.27 20.72 39.68
C GLN A 35 0.39 19.62 38.85
N GLU A 36 -0.35 18.61 38.39
CA GLU A 36 0.19 17.55 37.52
C GLU A 36 0.73 18.12 36.20
N LYS A 37 0.02 19.07 35.58
CA LYS A 37 0.51 19.78 34.37
C LYS A 37 1.82 20.51 34.64
N ARG A 38 1.92 21.17 35.79
CA ARG A 38 3.15 21.87 36.18
C ARG A 38 4.30 20.92 36.45
N ILE A 39 4.04 19.77 37.07
CA ILE A 39 5.05 18.72 37.28
C ILE A 39 5.56 18.19 35.95
N LEU A 40 4.67 17.93 34.99
CA LEU A 40 5.05 17.50 33.63
C LEU A 40 5.90 18.55 32.91
N ALA A 41 5.49 19.83 32.96
CA ALA A 41 6.29 20.90 32.37
C ALA A 41 7.69 21.03 33.01
N LEU A 42 7.81 20.81 34.32
CA LEU A 42 9.09 20.78 35.02
C LEU A 42 9.93 19.55 34.63
N TYR A 43 9.30 18.40 34.43
CA TYR A 43 9.97 17.19 33.94
C TYR A 43 10.57 17.42 32.54
N ASP A 44 9.77 17.98 31.62
CA ASP A 44 10.24 18.33 30.27
C ASP A 44 11.41 19.32 30.33
N GLN A 45 11.33 20.31 31.21
CA GLN A 45 12.41 21.28 31.43
C GLN A 45 13.67 20.62 31.98
N ILE A 46 13.56 19.67 32.92
CA ILE A 46 14.72 18.92 33.44
C ILE A 46 15.36 18.11 32.32
N GLN A 47 14.56 17.45 31.48
CA GLN A 47 15.08 16.65 30.37
C GLN A 47 15.83 17.51 29.34
N ASP A 48 15.32 18.70 29.03
CA ASP A 48 16.00 19.66 28.16
C ASP A 48 17.31 20.17 28.77
N LEU A 49 17.32 20.47 30.07
CA LEU A 49 18.53 20.89 30.77
C LEU A 49 19.60 19.79 30.83
N GLU A 50 19.21 18.53 31.05
CA GLU A 50 20.12 17.39 31.00
C GLU A 50 20.73 17.22 29.61
N LEU A 51 19.93 17.41 28.55
CA LEU A 51 20.42 17.41 27.18
C LEU A 51 21.43 18.54 26.93
N GLN A 52 21.10 19.77 27.34
CA GLN A 52 21.99 20.93 27.23
C GLN A 52 23.31 20.68 27.99
N GLN A 53 23.24 20.12 29.20
CA GLN A 53 24.42 19.78 29.98
C GLN A 53 25.29 18.74 29.26
N SER A 54 24.67 17.69 28.70
CA SER A 54 25.39 16.68 27.92
C SER A 54 26.10 17.30 26.71
N PHE A 55 25.44 18.24 26.02
CA PHE A 55 26.03 18.96 24.88
C PHE A 55 27.23 19.81 25.31
N PHE A 56 27.12 20.59 26.39
CA PHE A 56 28.23 21.39 26.90
C PHE A 56 29.39 20.52 27.38
N GLN A 57 29.09 19.37 28.01
CA GLN A 57 30.11 18.43 28.44
C GLN A 57 30.86 17.80 27.26
N THR A 58 30.14 17.39 26.21
CA THR A 58 30.75 16.89 24.97
C THR A 58 31.57 17.98 24.29
N GLN A 59 31.09 19.22 24.23
CA GLN A 59 31.85 20.34 23.66
C GLN A 59 33.12 20.65 24.45
N ALA A 60 33.07 20.58 25.78
CA ALA A 60 34.24 20.79 26.65
C ALA A 60 35.26 19.63 26.57
N GLN A 61 34.79 18.41 26.27
CA GLN A 61 35.63 17.21 26.12
C GLN A 61 36.15 17.04 24.69
N ALA A 62 35.45 17.58 23.69
CA ALA A 62 35.89 17.62 22.31
C ALA A 62 37.05 18.62 22.18
N GLN A 63 38.25 18.14 22.50
CA GLN A 63 39.48 18.75 21.99
C GLN A 63 39.36 18.78 20.48
N THR A 64 39.37 19.97 19.87
CA THR A 64 39.34 20.11 18.41
C THR A 64 40.49 19.29 17.83
N PRO A 65 40.24 18.19 17.10
CA PRO A 65 41.32 17.49 16.43
C PRO A 65 41.95 18.48 15.45
N ASP A 66 43.29 18.55 15.41
CA ASP A 66 44.00 19.40 14.45
C ASP A 66 43.85 18.81 13.04
N VAL A 67 42.71 19.09 12.42
CA VAL A 67 42.33 18.66 11.07
C VAL A 67 43.16 19.38 9.99
N SER A 68 43.98 20.38 10.36
CA SER A 68 44.79 21.16 9.42
C SER A 68 45.96 20.36 8.82
N ALA A 69 46.32 19.22 9.41
CA ALA A 69 47.44 18.37 8.99
C ALA A 69 47.02 17.17 8.11
N LEU A 70 45.73 16.97 7.85
CA LEU A 70 45.21 15.78 7.16
C LEU A 70 45.09 16.01 5.65
N SER A 71 45.37 14.97 4.86
CA SER A 71 45.03 14.94 3.44
C SER A 71 43.51 14.88 3.24
N ASP A 72 43.02 15.27 2.07
CA ASP A 72 41.58 15.29 1.73
C ASP A 72 40.91 13.90 1.93
N ASP A 73 41.63 12.82 1.62
CA ASP A 73 41.19 11.43 1.86
C ASP A 73 41.19 11.06 3.36
N GLY A 74 42.15 11.58 4.13
CA GLY A 74 42.19 11.46 5.59
C GLY A 74 41.05 12.23 6.29
N LEU A 75 40.64 13.37 5.73
CA LEU A 75 39.49 14.13 6.20
C LEU A 75 38.18 13.39 5.92
N GLN A 76 38.03 12.83 4.72
CA GLN A 76 36.81 12.08 4.35
C GLN A 76 36.62 10.83 5.22
N THR A 77 37.70 10.10 5.51
CA THR A 77 37.65 8.91 6.37
C THR A 77 37.34 9.28 7.82
N GLN A 78 37.92 10.36 8.35
CA GLN A 78 37.60 10.84 9.71
C GLN A 78 36.17 11.38 9.81
N LEU A 79 35.67 12.08 8.78
CA LEU A 79 34.28 12.53 8.74
C LEU A 79 33.32 11.34 8.76
N THR A 80 33.57 10.32 7.92
CA THR A 80 32.74 9.11 7.86
C THR A 80 32.75 8.37 9.20
N ASN A 81 33.91 8.30 9.87
CA ASN A 81 34.02 7.69 11.19
C ASN A 81 33.27 8.49 12.27
N ALA A 82 33.39 9.81 12.26
CA ALA A 82 32.67 10.68 13.20
C ALA A 82 31.15 10.64 12.96
N GLU A 83 30.70 10.57 11.71
CA GLU A 83 29.29 10.39 11.36
C GLU A 83 28.75 9.05 11.88
N ASN A 84 29.51 7.97 11.69
CA ASN A 84 29.15 6.65 12.21
C ASN A 84 29.11 6.62 13.74
N GLU A 85 30.11 7.20 14.41
CA GLU A 85 30.17 7.30 15.87
C GLU A 85 29.02 8.14 16.43
N ALA A 86 28.70 9.27 15.79
CA ALA A 86 27.55 10.09 16.16
C ALA A 86 26.22 9.37 15.93
N ALA A 87 26.09 8.60 14.84
CA ALA A 87 24.91 7.79 14.55
C ALA A 87 24.75 6.66 15.60
N GLU A 88 25.83 6.00 15.99
CA GLU A 88 25.84 4.97 17.02
C GLU A 88 25.47 5.53 18.39
N ALA A 89 26.09 6.64 18.80
CA ALA A 89 25.77 7.33 20.05
C ALA A 89 24.31 7.78 20.11
N ARG A 90 23.77 8.29 18.99
CA ARG A 90 22.36 8.66 18.87
C ARG A 90 21.44 7.45 19.00
N ALA A 91 21.77 6.34 18.33
CA ALA A 91 21.00 5.11 18.43
C ALA A 91 21.00 4.56 19.87
N GLU A 92 22.14 4.59 20.55
CA GLU A 92 22.27 4.18 21.94
C GLU A 92 21.43 5.06 22.88
N TYR A 93 21.50 6.39 22.73
CA TYR A 93 20.69 7.32 23.51
C TYR A 93 19.19 7.06 23.34
N LEU A 94 18.73 6.92 22.09
CA LEU A 94 17.32 6.64 21.80
C LEU A 94 16.87 5.30 22.36
N LEU A 95 17.73 4.27 22.32
CA LEU A 95 17.43 2.98 22.91
C LEU A 95 17.31 3.08 24.44
N ARG A 96 18.26 3.75 25.10
CA ARG A 96 18.22 3.98 26.56
C ARG A 96 16.96 4.74 26.96
N ALA A 97 16.63 5.83 26.26
CA ALA A 97 15.42 6.62 26.49
C ALA A 97 14.14 5.79 26.30
N LYS A 98 14.10 4.94 25.28
CA LYS A 98 12.96 4.04 25.05
C LYS A 98 12.82 2.99 26.14
N VAL A 99 13.95 2.43 26.63
CA VAL A 99 13.95 1.45 27.73
C VAL A 99 13.47 2.10 29.03
N THR A 100 13.98 3.29 29.38
CA THR A 100 13.55 3.99 30.60
C THR A 100 12.08 4.38 30.52
N GLN A 101 11.60 4.88 29.38
CA GLN A 101 10.20 5.18 29.16
C GLN A 101 9.32 3.92 29.30
N ASN A 102 9.72 2.79 28.70
CA ASN A 102 8.98 1.54 28.81
C ASN A 102 8.89 1.06 30.27
N VAL A 103 9.97 1.16 31.04
CA VAL A 103 9.96 0.80 32.47
C VAL A 103 9.03 1.72 33.25
N MET A 104 9.10 3.04 33.02
CA MET A 104 8.23 4.03 33.68
C MET A 104 6.75 3.83 33.37
N VAL A 105 6.39 3.40 32.16
CA VAL A 105 5.00 3.17 31.75
C VAL A 105 4.50 1.78 32.17
N THR A 106 5.37 0.76 32.23
CA THR A 106 4.95 -0.61 32.54
C THR A 106 4.55 -0.80 34.01
N ASP A 107 5.29 -0.20 34.95
CA ASP A 107 4.96 -0.30 36.39
C ASP A 107 3.54 0.17 36.75
N PRO A 108 3.07 1.37 36.33
CA PRO A 108 1.69 1.79 36.61
C PRO A 108 0.66 0.92 35.89
N ILE A 109 0.93 0.40 34.69
CA ILE A 109 0.04 -0.54 33.99
C ILE A 109 -0.13 -1.83 34.79
N LEU A 110 0.98 -2.41 35.27
CA LEU A 110 0.92 -3.64 36.07
C LEU A 110 0.13 -3.41 37.37
N LYS A 111 0.39 -2.29 38.06
CA LYS A 111 -0.34 -1.91 39.27
C LYS A 111 -1.84 -1.68 39.03
N ALA A 112 -2.19 -1.06 37.89
CA ALA A 112 -3.57 -0.83 37.49
C ALA A 112 -4.34 -2.14 37.28
N ILE A 113 -3.71 -3.11 36.61
CA ILE A 113 -4.32 -4.42 36.30
C ILE A 113 -4.41 -5.31 37.56
N HIS A 114 -3.35 -5.33 38.39
CA HIS A 114 -3.23 -6.32 39.48
C HIS A 114 -3.83 -5.82 40.81
N GLY A 115 -4.07 -4.52 40.96
CA GLY A 115 -4.86 -3.96 42.06
C GLY A 115 -4.33 -4.24 43.48
N GLY A 116 -3.01 -4.28 43.67
CA GLY A 116 -2.37 -4.57 44.95
C GLY A 116 -2.54 -3.46 46.02
N ALA A 117 -2.10 -3.74 47.25
CA ALA A 117 -2.18 -2.79 48.37
C ALA A 117 -1.40 -1.48 48.14
N ASN A 118 -0.39 -1.51 47.27
CA ASN A 118 0.41 -0.35 46.86
C ASN A 118 -0.12 0.36 45.60
N THR A 119 -1.27 -0.03 45.06
CA THR A 119 -1.87 0.63 43.89
C THR A 119 -2.56 1.91 44.33
N GLY A 120 -2.02 3.06 43.92
CA GLY A 120 -2.59 4.38 44.18
C GLY A 120 -3.86 4.67 43.37
N TYR A 121 -4.46 5.82 43.64
CA TYR A 121 -5.66 6.29 42.92
C TYR A 121 -5.37 6.58 41.44
N ALA A 122 -4.20 7.14 41.14
CA ALA A 122 -3.79 7.47 39.79
C ALA A 122 -3.67 6.21 38.90
N GLU A 123 -3.12 5.12 39.43
CA GLU A 123 -2.99 3.84 38.72
C GLU A 123 -4.36 3.16 38.54
N LYS A 124 -5.31 3.31 39.46
CA LYS A 124 -6.67 2.78 39.27
C LYS A 124 -7.44 3.55 38.20
N ARG A 125 -7.18 4.86 38.07
CA ARG A 125 -7.83 5.73 37.07
C ARG A 125 -7.49 5.34 35.63
N ILE A 126 -6.33 4.73 35.37
CA ILE A 126 -5.92 4.35 34.01
C ILE A 126 -6.51 3.01 33.53
N LEU A 127 -7.11 2.21 34.41
CA LEU A 127 -7.63 0.88 34.06
C LEU A 127 -8.64 0.89 32.88
N PRO A 128 -9.63 1.81 32.81
CA PRO A 128 -10.55 1.85 31.67
C PRO A 128 -9.84 2.10 30.33
N LEU A 129 -8.78 2.90 30.31
CA LEU A 129 -7.97 3.16 29.11
C LEU A 129 -7.18 1.94 28.68
N ILE A 130 -6.66 1.17 29.64
CA ILE A 130 -5.98 -0.10 29.36
C ILE A 130 -6.97 -1.08 28.71
N THR A 131 -8.20 -1.17 29.24
CA THR A 131 -9.22 -2.06 28.65
C THR A 131 -9.62 -1.64 27.25
N GLU A 132 -9.76 -0.33 26.99
CA GLU A 132 -10.06 0.21 25.67
C GLU A 132 -8.94 -0.09 24.68
N ARG A 133 -7.69 0.17 25.08
CA ARG A 133 -6.49 -0.18 24.30
C ARG A 133 -6.47 -1.66 23.95
N ASP A 134 -6.78 -2.54 24.90
CA ASP A 134 -6.74 -3.99 24.69
C ASP A 134 -7.82 -4.44 23.71
N VAL A 135 -9.04 -3.90 23.81
CA VAL A 135 -10.12 -4.15 22.85
C VAL A 135 -9.73 -3.65 21.45
N LEU A 136 -9.21 -2.42 21.34
CA LEU A 136 -8.71 -1.88 20.08
C LEU A 136 -7.59 -2.74 19.48
N SER A 137 -6.68 -3.23 20.32
CA SER A 137 -5.58 -4.09 19.88
C SER A 137 -6.08 -5.44 19.36
N MET A 138 -7.11 -6.01 20.00
CA MET A 138 -7.77 -7.24 19.53
C MET A 138 -8.44 -7.03 18.17
N VAL A 139 -9.23 -5.96 18.02
CA VAL A 139 -9.92 -5.63 16.76
C VAL A 139 -8.91 -5.34 15.65
N HIS A 140 -7.86 -4.57 15.95
CA HIS A 140 -6.79 -4.32 14.99
C HIS A 140 -6.11 -5.63 14.57
N GLY A 141 -5.87 -6.54 15.51
CA GLY A 141 -5.34 -7.88 15.24
C GLY A 141 -6.22 -8.68 14.28
N SER A 142 -7.54 -8.69 14.50
CA SER A 142 -8.47 -9.42 13.62
C SER A 142 -8.52 -8.80 12.22
N VAL A 143 -8.65 -7.48 12.12
CA VAL A 143 -8.68 -6.77 10.83
C VAL A 143 -7.37 -6.95 10.06
N SER A 144 -6.22 -6.88 10.74
CA SER A 144 -4.92 -7.12 10.11
C SER A 144 -4.77 -8.57 9.61
N SER A 145 -5.31 -9.54 10.35
CA SER A 145 -5.34 -10.94 9.92
C SER A 145 -6.24 -11.12 8.69
N ASP A 146 -7.43 -10.54 8.69
CA ASP A 146 -8.37 -10.59 7.57
C ASP A 146 -7.77 -9.93 6.32
N LEU A 147 -7.13 -8.77 6.49
CA LEU A 147 -6.41 -8.09 5.41
C LEU A 147 -5.31 -8.97 4.83
N THR A 148 -4.49 -9.60 5.68
CA THR A 148 -3.40 -10.48 5.23
C THR A 148 -3.93 -11.69 4.48
N SER A 149 -5.04 -12.28 4.97
CA SER A 149 -5.74 -13.38 4.30
C SER A 149 -6.30 -12.97 2.94
N ALA A 150 -6.96 -11.80 2.86
CA ALA A 150 -7.49 -11.26 1.61
C ALA A 150 -6.38 -10.95 0.58
N LEU A 151 -5.26 -10.37 1.02
CA LEU A 151 -4.09 -10.16 0.16
C LEU A 151 -3.52 -11.50 -0.35
N HIS A 152 -3.44 -12.51 0.51
CA HIS A 152 -3.00 -13.84 0.08
C HIS A 152 -3.98 -14.43 -0.95
N ALA A 153 -5.29 -14.34 -0.73
CA ALA A 153 -6.28 -14.82 -1.70
C ALA A 153 -6.17 -14.08 -3.04
N LEU A 154 -6.01 -12.76 -3.01
CA LEU A 154 -5.84 -11.92 -4.20
C LEU A 154 -4.59 -12.34 -5.00
N THR A 155 -3.44 -12.46 -4.33
CA THR A 155 -2.19 -12.86 -5.00
C THR A 155 -2.26 -14.26 -5.62
N VAL A 156 -2.97 -15.21 -4.98
CA VAL A 156 -3.22 -16.53 -5.56
C VAL A 156 -4.09 -16.43 -6.82
N VAL A 157 -5.16 -15.64 -6.78
CA VAL A 157 -6.05 -15.42 -7.93
C VAL A 157 -5.29 -14.74 -9.06
N GLU A 158 -4.54 -13.67 -8.79
CA GLU A 158 -3.73 -12.95 -9.77
C GLU A 158 -2.71 -13.88 -10.45
N LYS A 159 -2.01 -14.70 -9.67
CA LYS A 159 -1.08 -15.70 -10.21
C LYS A 159 -1.80 -16.70 -11.11
N SER A 160 -2.96 -17.20 -10.70
CA SER A 160 -3.75 -18.13 -11.52
C SER A 160 -4.24 -17.48 -12.82
N ASN A 161 -4.64 -16.21 -12.76
CA ASN A 161 -5.09 -15.43 -13.90
C ASN A 161 -3.93 -15.17 -14.88
N ALA A 162 -2.74 -14.80 -14.39
CA ALA A 162 -1.56 -14.64 -15.22
C ALA A 162 -1.19 -15.94 -15.96
N ILE A 163 -1.30 -17.08 -15.27
CA ILE A 163 -1.08 -18.40 -15.89
C ILE A 163 -2.15 -18.67 -16.95
N ALA A 164 -3.43 -18.43 -16.65
CA ALA A 164 -4.53 -18.63 -17.59
C ALA A 164 -4.37 -17.75 -18.84
N LEU A 165 -4.02 -16.47 -18.67
CA LEU A 165 -3.75 -15.54 -19.77
C LEU A 165 -2.59 -16.03 -20.65
N SER A 166 -1.51 -16.52 -20.04
CA SER A 166 -0.38 -17.08 -20.78
C SER A 166 -0.78 -18.32 -21.62
N LYS A 167 -1.68 -19.16 -21.10
CA LYS A 167 -2.21 -20.33 -21.82
C LYS A 167 -3.14 -19.91 -22.94
N ASN A 168 -4.06 -18.97 -22.68
CA ASN A 168 -4.96 -18.42 -23.69
C ASN A 168 -4.18 -17.81 -24.85
N LYS A 169 -3.12 -17.03 -24.56
CA LYS A 169 -2.21 -16.49 -25.58
C LYS A 169 -1.57 -17.58 -26.44
N LYS A 170 -1.06 -18.65 -25.81
CA LYS A 170 -0.46 -19.79 -26.54
C LYS A 170 -1.50 -20.50 -27.42
N LEU A 171 -2.70 -20.73 -26.89
CA LEU A 171 -3.79 -21.38 -27.64
C LEU A 171 -4.23 -20.53 -28.82
N ALA A 172 -4.41 -19.22 -28.63
CA ALA A 172 -4.72 -18.28 -29.71
C ALA A 172 -3.63 -18.29 -30.80
N GLN A 173 -2.35 -18.29 -30.41
CA GLN A 173 -1.24 -18.43 -31.36
C GLN A 173 -1.28 -19.75 -32.14
N THR A 174 -1.58 -20.87 -31.47
CA THR A 174 -1.72 -22.17 -32.16
C THR A 174 -2.92 -22.21 -33.10
N LEU A 175 -4.05 -21.60 -32.73
CA LEU A 175 -5.24 -21.52 -33.58
C LEU A 175 -4.95 -20.64 -34.80
N LEU A 176 -4.27 -19.52 -34.61
CA LEU A 176 -3.84 -18.64 -35.70
C LEU A 176 -2.88 -19.39 -36.66
N ALA A 177 -1.92 -20.13 -36.14
CA ALA A 177 -1.03 -20.95 -36.97
C ALA A 177 -1.78 -22.06 -37.71
N LEU A 178 -2.73 -22.76 -37.06
CA LEU A 178 -3.55 -23.80 -37.68
C LEU A 178 -4.46 -23.24 -38.77
N THR A 179 -5.11 -22.10 -38.53
CA THR A 179 -5.95 -21.43 -39.53
C THR A 179 -5.14 -20.91 -40.71
N GLN A 180 -3.93 -20.39 -40.48
CA GLN A 180 -3.00 -20.05 -41.55
C GLN A 180 -2.58 -21.27 -42.38
N ASN A 181 -2.24 -22.38 -41.72
CA ASN A 181 -1.89 -23.63 -42.40
C ASN A 181 -3.07 -24.20 -43.20
N LEU A 182 -4.27 -24.22 -42.63
CA LEU A 182 -5.48 -24.67 -43.33
C LEU A 182 -5.81 -23.77 -44.52
N LYS A 183 -5.68 -22.45 -44.38
CA LYS A 183 -5.86 -21.51 -45.49
C LYS A 183 -4.83 -21.75 -46.60
N GLY A 184 -3.56 -22.01 -46.25
CA GLY A 184 -2.50 -22.38 -47.19
C GLY A 184 -2.77 -23.72 -47.88
N GLN A 185 -3.29 -24.71 -47.15
CA GLN A 185 -3.66 -26.01 -47.69
C GLN A 185 -4.86 -25.88 -48.64
N LEU A 186 -5.94 -25.23 -48.22
CA LEU A 186 -7.14 -24.97 -49.03
C LEU A 186 -6.80 -24.26 -50.35
N THR A 187 -5.89 -23.28 -50.33
CA THR A 187 -5.45 -22.60 -51.57
C THR A 187 -4.54 -23.45 -52.45
N SER A 188 -3.87 -24.47 -51.90
CA SER A 188 -3.03 -25.42 -52.66
C SER A 188 -3.79 -26.64 -53.18
N ASP A 189 -4.90 -27.02 -52.53
CA ASP A 189 -5.75 -28.19 -52.85
C ASP A 189 -6.77 -27.89 -53.96
N ILE A 190 -6.86 -26.64 -54.43
CA ILE A 190 -7.64 -26.27 -55.60
C ILE A 190 -6.91 -26.80 -56.85
N GLU A 191 -7.43 -27.89 -57.43
CA GLU A 191 -6.88 -28.54 -58.64
C GLU A 191 -6.95 -27.65 -59.89
N ASP A 192 -7.89 -26.70 -59.94
CA ASP A 192 -8.08 -25.81 -61.09
C ASP A 192 -7.23 -24.51 -60.98
N PRO A 193 -6.24 -24.30 -61.88
CA PRO A 193 -5.32 -23.17 -61.80
C PRO A 193 -5.97 -21.81 -62.05
N GLN A 194 -7.16 -21.74 -62.67
CA GLN A 194 -7.89 -20.48 -62.84
C GLN A 194 -8.58 -20.05 -61.55
N LEU A 195 -9.29 -20.97 -60.89
CA LEU A 195 -9.95 -20.71 -59.60
C LEU A 195 -8.94 -20.33 -58.51
N ARG A 196 -7.74 -20.92 -58.54
CA ARG A 196 -6.66 -20.57 -57.61
C ARG A 196 -6.20 -19.12 -57.75
N LYS A 197 -6.11 -18.60 -58.98
CA LYS A 197 -5.73 -17.19 -59.24
C LYS A 197 -6.84 -16.23 -58.82
N GLU A 198 -8.10 -16.57 -59.08
CA GLU A 198 -9.24 -15.74 -58.66
C GLU A 198 -9.32 -15.61 -57.13
N VAL A 199 -9.08 -16.70 -56.39
CA VAL A 199 -9.01 -16.66 -54.92
C VAL A 199 -7.83 -15.80 -54.44
N GLU A 200 -6.65 -15.91 -55.06
CA GLU A 200 -5.49 -15.11 -54.69
C GLU A 200 -5.69 -13.61 -54.96
N ASP A 201 -6.34 -13.26 -56.07
CA ASP A 201 -6.62 -11.88 -56.45
C ASP A 201 -7.73 -11.26 -55.58
N ALA A 202 -8.78 -12.02 -55.25
CA ALA A 202 -9.79 -11.62 -54.28
C ALA A 202 -9.19 -11.39 -52.88
N GLU A 203 -8.23 -12.23 -52.45
CA GLU A 203 -7.51 -12.02 -51.20
C GLU A 203 -6.65 -10.75 -51.19
N LYS A 204 -6.00 -10.43 -52.33
CA LYS A 204 -5.26 -9.18 -52.49
C LYS A 204 -6.18 -7.97 -52.39
N GLU A 205 -7.36 -8.01 -53.02
CA GLU A 205 -8.36 -6.95 -52.93
C GLU A 205 -8.91 -6.77 -51.50
N VAL A 206 -9.21 -7.85 -50.78
CA VAL A 206 -9.65 -7.75 -49.38
C VAL A 206 -8.54 -7.14 -48.51
N LYS A 207 -7.27 -7.45 -48.78
CA LYS A 207 -6.13 -6.90 -48.04
C LYS A 207 -5.93 -5.41 -48.31
N THR A 208 -6.13 -4.95 -49.55
CA THR A 208 -6.06 -3.52 -49.89
C THR A 208 -7.26 -2.76 -49.33
N ALA A 209 -8.46 -3.33 -49.38
CA ALA A 209 -9.67 -2.78 -48.76
C ALA A 209 -9.53 -2.65 -47.22
N ARG A 210 -8.98 -3.67 -46.55
CA ARG A 210 -8.75 -3.61 -45.09
C ARG A 210 -7.69 -2.56 -44.71
N ARG A 211 -6.63 -2.41 -45.52
CA ARG A 211 -5.61 -1.36 -45.31
C ARG A 211 -6.18 0.04 -45.48
N THR A 212 -7.00 0.25 -46.50
CA THR A 212 -7.67 1.54 -46.73
C THR A 212 -8.67 1.85 -45.63
N ALA A 213 -9.45 0.86 -45.17
CA ALA A 213 -10.34 1.01 -44.02
C ALA A 213 -9.59 1.38 -42.72
N LYS A 214 -8.44 0.74 -42.44
CA LYS A 214 -7.59 1.11 -41.28
C LYS A 214 -7.06 2.54 -41.37
N LEU A 215 -6.59 2.94 -42.55
CA LEU A 215 -6.12 4.31 -42.77
C LEU A 215 -7.26 5.32 -42.58
N LEU A 216 -8.46 4.99 -43.04
CA LEU A 216 -9.64 5.83 -42.91
C LEU A 216 -10.13 5.91 -41.45
N LYS A 217 -10.10 4.82 -40.68
CA LYS A 217 -10.35 4.81 -39.21
C LYS A 217 -9.35 5.72 -38.49
N GLY A 218 -8.05 5.61 -38.81
CA GLY A 218 -7.01 6.45 -38.22
C GLY A 218 -7.17 7.94 -38.54
N VAL A 219 -7.52 8.28 -39.78
CA VAL A 219 -7.79 9.67 -40.19
C VAL A 219 -9.03 10.23 -39.48
N ILE A 220 -10.12 9.46 -39.40
CA ILE A 220 -11.34 9.87 -38.70
C ILE A 220 -11.08 10.05 -37.21
N SER A 221 -10.37 9.12 -36.56
CA SER A 221 -10.00 9.24 -35.15
C SER A 221 -9.15 10.49 -34.89
N GLY A 222 -8.12 10.74 -35.71
CA GLY A 222 -7.30 11.95 -35.63
C GLY A 222 -8.10 13.24 -35.88
N MET A 223 -9.08 13.20 -36.77
CA MET A 223 -9.98 14.33 -37.03
C MET A 223 -10.92 14.60 -35.85
N ILE A 224 -11.49 13.56 -35.23
CA ILE A 224 -12.36 13.68 -34.05
C ILE A 224 -11.59 14.31 -32.88
N VAL A 225 -10.41 13.78 -32.57
CA VAL A 225 -9.53 14.30 -31.51
C VAL A 225 -9.07 15.74 -31.81
N GLY A 226 -8.73 16.04 -33.06
CA GLY A 226 -8.29 17.38 -33.50
C GLY A 226 -9.42 18.42 -33.62
N SER A 227 -10.68 18.00 -33.73
CA SER A 227 -11.83 18.91 -33.89
C SER A 227 -12.28 19.59 -32.59
N GLY A 228 -11.80 19.13 -31.43
CA GLY A 228 -12.21 19.66 -30.12
C GLY A 228 -13.60 19.19 -29.66
N VAL A 229 -14.22 18.22 -30.35
CA VAL A 229 -15.41 17.51 -29.86
C VAL A 229 -15.07 16.74 -28.59
N ASN A 230 -15.93 16.78 -27.57
CA ASN A 230 -15.74 16.05 -26.32
C ASN A 230 -16.04 14.56 -26.50
N TRP A 231 -15.11 13.85 -27.14
CA TRP A 231 -15.21 12.43 -27.47
C TRP A 231 -15.03 11.50 -26.27
N ALA A 232 -14.56 11.98 -25.11
CA ALA A 232 -14.32 11.18 -23.92
C ALA A 232 -15.60 10.84 -23.15
N ASP A 233 -16.62 11.70 -23.24
CA ASP A 233 -17.92 11.53 -22.57
C ASP A 233 -18.92 10.71 -23.41
N ASP A 234 -18.71 10.61 -24.73
CA ASP A 234 -19.51 9.77 -25.62
C ASP A 234 -18.91 8.37 -25.73
N VAL A 235 -19.64 7.36 -25.29
CA VAL A 235 -19.22 5.96 -25.29
C VAL A 235 -18.84 5.48 -26.70
N VAL A 236 -19.56 5.92 -27.74
CA VAL A 236 -19.35 5.48 -29.13
C VAL A 236 -18.08 6.11 -29.72
N LEU A 237 -17.85 7.39 -29.44
CA LEU A 237 -16.64 8.08 -29.90
C LEU A 237 -15.40 7.63 -29.13
N ARG A 238 -15.54 7.37 -27.83
CA ARG A 238 -14.47 6.83 -27.01
C ARG A 238 -14.06 5.44 -27.48
N GLU A 239 -15.02 4.57 -27.79
CA GLU A 239 -14.74 3.26 -28.39
C GLU A 239 -14.05 3.41 -29.74
N LEU A 240 -14.58 4.23 -30.65
CA LEU A 240 -13.98 4.45 -31.97
C LEU A 240 -12.52 4.97 -31.92
N VAL A 241 -12.18 5.76 -30.89
CA VAL A 241 -10.86 6.38 -30.70
C VAL A 241 -9.89 5.50 -29.92
N MET A 242 -10.37 4.76 -28.89
CA MET A 242 -9.54 3.92 -28.01
C MET A 242 -9.46 2.45 -28.42
N ASP A 243 -10.25 2.01 -29.39
CA ASP A 243 -10.25 0.63 -29.85
C ASP A 243 -8.97 0.33 -30.66
N ASP A 244 -7.92 -0.03 -29.92
CA ASP A 244 -6.66 -0.59 -30.42
C ASP A 244 -6.93 -2.02 -30.91
N GLU A 245 -7.35 -2.16 -32.18
CA GLU A 245 -7.44 -3.45 -32.87
C GLU A 245 -6.04 -4.03 -33.20
N ASP A 246 -5.23 -4.25 -32.17
CA ASP A 246 -3.97 -5.01 -32.22
C ASP A 246 -4.19 -6.51 -31.96
N ASP A 247 -5.26 -7.08 -32.54
CA ASP A 247 -5.44 -8.51 -32.83
C ASP A 247 -5.55 -8.76 -34.36
#